data_AF-A0A7C1D6J9-F1
#
_entry.id   AF-A0A7C1D6J9-F1
#
_cell.length_a   1.000
_cell.length_b   1.000
_cell.length_c   1.000
_cell.angle_alpha   90.00
_cell.angle_beta   90.00
_cell.angle_gamma   90.00
#
_symmetry.space_group_name_H-M   'P 1'
#
loop_
_entity.id
_entity.type
_entity.pdbx_description
1 polymer ?
#
loop_
_entity_poly.entity_id
_entity_poly.type
_entity_poly.pdbx_seq_one_letter_code
_entity_poly.pdbx_strand_id
1 'polypeptide(L)'
;MILHELNAFLRLSAVLNYQLSAKTIDWNNIINIILGPKSLPAESKSILITVLEYLSKVYGKKKRRLGPLSILHPLRSTALLAHVTDHPTLLNLMTILLHDNFEDIKPRHFEIKNWLKFDAKFQNFLKMIPETDQWFLIERLSWLTKTPNETYYHYIGRLLNQSKNSPEVVRVKLADRLDNTLDMRIEYQDPLQKVDFFEIIFQMLFSNTFKGYQPDIPHPPPALLNGAQRLYQLFKNTVLMSLIRQKNAAHGDQEANIIFQYLARASMREAQRIALHIFGYHEHDASKTRQLLIDTMNYVQAGGIDSITPPIPEQRLDGLFVSTFDEIKRNLREQKLSELYSDKPLMIQTSVAFIVIFLSFINDPNYYVKGISEEGVKPETK
;
A
#
# COMPACT_ATOMS: atom_id res chain seq x y z
N MET A 1 9.31 -1.64 -16.85
CA MET A 1 9.77 -1.72 -15.45
C MET A 1 8.72 -2.47 -14.66
N ILE A 2 9.10 -3.46 -13.85
CA ILE A 2 8.14 -4.20 -13.03
C ILE A 2 7.87 -3.38 -11.77
N LEU A 3 6.71 -2.71 -11.71
CA LEU A 3 6.43 -1.66 -10.72
C LEU A 3 6.12 -2.18 -9.30
N HIS A 4 5.94 -3.49 -9.14
CA HIS A 4 5.74 -4.13 -7.83
C HIS A 4 7.06 -4.59 -7.16
N GLU A 5 8.21 -4.39 -7.81
CA GLU A 5 9.52 -4.72 -7.26
C GLU A 5 10.03 -3.59 -6.37
N LEU A 6 10.46 -3.93 -5.14
CA LEU A 6 10.97 -2.94 -4.18
C LEU A 6 12.19 -2.19 -4.72
N ASN A 7 13.12 -2.88 -5.39
CA ASN A 7 14.29 -2.25 -5.98
C ASN A 7 13.94 -1.22 -7.08
N ALA A 8 12.92 -1.50 -7.90
CA ALA A 8 12.46 -0.56 -8.92
C ALA A 8 11.82 0.67 -8.27
N PHE A 9 11.02 0.45 -7.22
CA PHE A 9 10.42 1.51 -6.42
C PHE A 9 11.45 2.41 -5.73
N LEU A 10 12.46 1.82 -5.09
CA LEU A 10 13.54 2.57 -4.42
C LEU A 10 14.33 3.42 -5.41
N ARG A 11 14.59 2.91 -6.64
CA ARG A 11 15.22 3.70 -7.70
C ARG A 11 14.35 4.89 -8.12
N LEU A 12 13.05 4.68 -8.35
CA LEU A 12 12.13 5.77 -8.66
C LEU A 12 12.11 6.82 -7.55
N SER A 13 12.00 6.39 -6.30
CA SER A 13 12.01 7.25 -5.12
C SER A 13 13.32 8.05 -5.02
N ALA A 14 14.48 7.40 -5.23
CA ALA A 14 15.79 8.04 -5.19
C ALA A 14 15.96 9.09 -6.29
N VAL A 15 15.55 8.77 -7.52
CA VAL A 15 15.63 9.70 -8.67
C VAL A 15 14.75 10.93 -8.43
N LEU A 16 13.51 10.75 -7.99
CA LEU A 16 12.62 11.87 -7.64
C LEU A 16 13.18 12.71 -6.50
N ASN A 17 13.70 12.08 -5.45
CA ASN A 17 14.30 12.76 -4.31
C ASN A 17 15.55 13.56 -4.70
N TYR A 18 16.36 13.03 -5.62
CA TYR A 18 17.52 13.73 -6.16
C TYR A 18 17.11 15.02 -6.88
N GLN A 19 16.08 14.97 -7.73
CA GLN A 19 15.55 16.16 -8.41
C GLN A 19 14.99 17.20 -7.43
N LEU A 20 14.25 16.76 -6.40
CA LEU A 20 13.71 17.64 -5.37
C LEU A 20 14.78 18.28 -4.48
N SER A 21 15.97 17.69 -4.42
CA SER A 21 17.09 18.20 -3.61
C SER A 21 17.95 19.22 -4.36
N ALA A 22 17.67 19.46 -5.65
CA ALA A 22 18.39 20.44 -6.45
C ALA A 22 18.16 21.87 -5.94
N LYS A 23 19.19 22.73 -6.04
CA LYS A 23 19.10 24.16 -5.68
C LYS A 23 17.97 24.88 -6.43
N THR A 24 17.78 24.50 -7.69
CA THR A 24 16.66 24.93 -8.53
C THR A 24 15.99 23.67 -9.05
N ILE A 25 14.72 23.48 -8.71
CA ILE A 25 13.97 22.28 -9.10
C ILE A 25 13.50 22.45 -10.55
N ASP A 26 13.87 21.50 -11.41
CA ASP A 26 13.33 21.40 -12.76
C ASP A 26 12.08 20.50 -12.76
N TRP A 27 10.91 21.14 -12.77
CA TRP A 27 9.64 20.43 -12.79
C TRP A 27 9.40 19.64 -14.07
N ASN A 28 10.00 20.02 -15.20
CA ASN A 28 9.87 19.24 -16.43
C ASN A 28 10.57 17.89 -16.30
N ASN A 29 11.74 17.84 -15.66
CA ASN A 29 12.42 16.58 -15.39
C ASN A 29 11.59 15.68 -14.47
N ILE A 30 10.98 16.24 -13.41
CA ILE A 30 10.07 15.48 -12.53
C ILE A 30 8.88 14.92 -13.32
N ILE A 31 8.26 15.72 -14.19
CA ILE A 31 7.16 15.26 -15.06
C ILE A 31 7.62 14.15 -16.00
N ASN A 32 8.81 14.27 -16.61
CA ASN A 32 9.36 13.26 -17.50
C ASN A 32 9.66 11.94 -16.75
N ILE A 33 10.13 12.01 -15.49
CA ILE A 33 10.30 10.82 -14.65
C ILE A 33 8.95 10.16 -14.35
N ILE A 34 7.92 10.95 -14.04
CA ILE A 34 6.56 10.47 -13.74
C ILE A 34 5.92 9.80 -14.96
N LEU A 35 6.04 10.40 -16.14
CA LEU A 35 5.40 9.90 -17.37
C LEU A 35 6.21 8.80 -18.07
N GLY A 36 7.51 8.71 -17.79
CA GLY A 36 8.42 7.84 -18.53
C GLY A 36 8.44 8.21 -20.02
N PRO A 37 8.18 7.26 -20.95
CA PRO A 37 8.18 7.53 -22.38
C PRO A 37 6.94 8.30 -22.87
N LYS A 38 5.94 8.51 -22.01
CA LYS A 38 4.65 9.10 -22.38
C LYS A 38 4.73 10.62 -22.38
N SER A 39 3.84 11.26 -23.13
CA SER A 39 3.78 12.72 -23.26
C SER A 39 2.40 13.27 -22.94
N LEU A 40 2.38 14.50 -22.45
CA LEU A 40 1.20 15.33 -22.32
C LEU A 40 1.29 16.53 -23.27
N PRO A 41 0.15 17.11 -23.69
CA PRO A 41 0.12 18.41 -24.35
C PRO A 41 0.87 19.48 -23.54
N ALA A 42 1.49 20.45 -24.23
CA ALA A 42 2.30 21.49 -23.59
C ALA A 42 1.50 22.32 -22.56
N GLU A 43 0.24 22.63 -22.88
CA GLU A 43 -0.68 23.32 -21.97
C GLU A 43 -0.90 22.51 -20.68
N SER A 44 -1.22 21.22 -20.81
CA SER A 44 -1.38 20.32 -19.65
C SER A 44 -0.11 20.21 -18.80
N LYS A 45 1.07 20.17 -19.43
CA LYS A 45 2.35 20.21 -18.70
C LYS A 45 2.51 21.49 -17.91
N SER A 46 2.15 22.64 -18.47
CA SER A 46 2.24 23.94 -17.76
C SER A 46 1.36 24.01 -16.51
N ILE A 47 0.15 23.43 -16.58
CA ILE A 47 -0.76 23.33 -15.44
C ILE A 47 -0.17 22.38 -14.39
N LEU A 48 0.36 21.24 -14.81
CA LEU A 48 0.97 20.26 -13.92
C LEU A 48 2.19 20.83 -13.17
N ILE A 49 3.02 21.64 -13.83
CA ILE A 49 4.12 22.37 -13.17
C ILE A 49 3.57 23.26 -12.04
N THR A 50 2.48 23.99 -12.29
CA THR A 50 1.84 24.84 -11.28
C THR A 50 1.36 24.03 -10.07
N VAL A 51 0.78 22.83 -10.31
CA VAL A 51 0.37 21.89 -9.25
C VAL A 51 1.57 21.38 -8.46
N LEU A 52 2.65 20.98 -9.14
CA LEU A 52 3.87 20.48 -8.49
C LEU A 52 4.55 21.56 -7.63
N GLU A 53 4.59 22.80 -8.12
CA GLU A 53 5.04 23.93 -7.33
C GLU A 53 4.19 24.20 -6.09
N TYR A 54 2.86 24.06 -6.22
CA TYR A 54 1.95 24.16 -5.09
C TYR A 54 2.29 23.08 -4.06
N LEU A 55 2.35 21.81 -4.49
CA LEU A 55 2.69 20.66 -3.65
C LEU A 55 4.04 20.82 -2.93
N SER A 56 5.05 21.31 -3.64
CA SER A 56 6.38 21.60 -3.07
C SER A 56 6.31 22.56 -1.90
N LYS A 57 5.48 23.60 -2.01
CA LYS A 57 5.36 24.66 -1.00
C LYS A 57 4.53 24.22 0.20
N VAL A 58 3.42 23.50 -0.02
CA VAL A 58 2.53 23.04 1.06
C VAL A 58 3.11 21.87 1.85
N TYR A 59 3.79 20.92 1.20
CA TYR A 59 4.49 19.85 1.90
C TYR A 59 5.82 20.34 2.50
N GLY A 60 6.49 21.29 1.84
CA GLY A 60 7.73 21.90 2.34
C GLY A 60 8.77 20.85 2.73
N LYS A 61 9.24 20.92 3.98
CA LYS A 61 10.21 19.96 4.56
C LYS A 61 9.55 18.84 5.38
N LYS A 62 8.22 18.68 5.32
CA LYS A 62 7.49 17.64 6.07
C LYS A 62 7.99 16.27 5.64
N LYS A 63 8.32 15.42 6.61
CA LYS A 63 8.77 14.04 6.37
C LYS A 63 7.67 13.04 6.68
N ARG A 64 7.63 11.93 5.93
CA ARG A 64 6.82 10.76 6.29
C ARG A 64 7.43 10.06 7.50
N ARG A 65 6.69 9.12 8.07
CA ARG A 65 7.10 8.36 9.27
C ARG A 65 8.49 7.75 9.16
N LEU A 66 8.86 7.23 7.99
CA LEU A 66 10.16 6.58 7.77
C LEU A 66 11.28 7.57 7.41
N GLY A 67 10.99 8.85 7.19
CA GLY A 67 12.00 9.89 6.95
C GLY A 67 12.00 10.58 5.56
N PRO A 68 11.56 9.96 4.44
CA PRO A 68 11.51 10.63 3.14
C PRO A 68 10.59 11.85 3.14
N LEU A 69 10.82 12.79 2.22
CA LEU A 69 9.96 13.96 2.05
C LEU A 69 8.53 13.54 1.71
N SER A 70 7.55 14.20 2.32
CA SER A 70 6.12 13.84 2.17
C SER A 70 5.62 13.98 0.74
N ILE A 71 6.15 14.97 -0.01
CA ILE A 71 5.85 15.15 -1.43
C ILE A 71 6.24 13.94 -2.29
N LEU A 72 7.20 13.09 -1.87
CA LEU A 72 7.57 11.92 -2.66
C LEU A 72 6.40 10.95 -2.83
N HIS A 73 5.53 10.82 -1.83
CA HIS A 73 4.38 9.92 -1.90
C HIS A 73 3.45 10.23 -3.08
N PRO A 74 2.86 11.44 -3.20
CA PRO A 74 2.02 11.76 -4.35
C PRO A 74 2.79 11.65 -5.67
N LEU A 75 4.07 12.04 -5.75
CA LEU A 75 4.85 11.91 -6.99
C LEU A 75 5.05 10.45 -7.42
N ARG A 76 5.42 9.56 -6.48
CA ARG A 76 5.63 8.14 -6.76
C ARG A 76 4.31 7.45 -7.09
N SER A 77 3.24 7.69 -6.32
CA SER A 77 1.90 7.18 -6.64
C SER A 77 1.48 7.60 -8.05
N THR A 78 1.72 8.86 -8.42
CA THR A 78 1.45 9.37 -9.78
C THR A 78 2.26 8.64 -10.84
N ALA A 79 3.56 8.41 -10.61
CA ALA A 79 4.41 7.67 -11.54
C ALA A 79 3.98 6.20 -11.67
N LEU A 80 3.58 5.55 -10.57
CA LEU A 80 3.07 4.18 -10.58
C LEU A 80 1.82 4.05 -11.46
N LEU A 81 0.87 4.98 -11.33
CA LEU A 81 -0.32 5.03 -12.18
C LEU A 81 0.02 5.39 -13.64
N ALA A 82 0.78 6.46 -13.85
CA ALA A 82 1.16 6.93 -15.18
C ALA A 82 1.91 5.86 -15.99
N HIS A 83 2.71 5.00 -15.34
CA HIS A 83 3.42 3.92 -16.03
C HIS A 83 2.51 2.78 -16.51
N VAL A 84 1.34 2.57 -15.90
CA VAL A 84 0.37 1.54 -16.35
C VAL A 84 -0.74 2.07 -17.25
N THR A 85 -0.97 3.38 -17.25
CA THR A 85 -1.97 4.06 -18.09
C THR A 85 -1.37 4.40 -19.45
N ASP A 86 -1.96 3.92 -20.55
CA ASP A 86 -1.41 4.14 -21.89
C ASP A 86 -1.46 5.63 -22.30
N HIS A 87 -2.56 6.30 -21.95
CA HIS A 87 -2.78 7.71 -22.24
C HIS A 87 -3.09 8.50 -20.96
N PRO A 88 -2.08 8.90 -20.18
CA PRO A 88 -2.28 9.70 -18.98
C PRO A 88 -2.96 11.02 -19.33
N THR A 89 -4.06 11.35 -18.64
CA THR A 89 -4.75 12.63 -18.77
C THR A 89 -4.34 13.58 -17.65
N LEU A 90 -4.43 14.89 -17.91
CA LEU A 90 -4.14 15.91 -16.89
C LEU A 90 -4.99 15.70 -15.64
N LEU A 91 -6.30 15.50 -15.81
CA LEU A 91 -7.24 15.31 -14.71
C LEU A 91 -6.88 14.11 -13.83
N ASN A 92 -6.50 12.98 -14.43
CA ASN A 92 -6.12 11.77 -13.68
C ASN A 92 -4.82 11.99 -12.91
N LEU A 93 -3.83 12.63 -13.53
CA LEU A 93 -2.55 12.97 -12.87
C LEU A 93 -2.74 13.96 -11.73
N MET A 94 -3.58 14.99 -11.91
CA MET A 94 -3.93 15.92 -10.84
C MET A 94 -4.67 15.22 -9.69
N THR A 95 -5.60 14.31 -10.01
CA THR A 95 -6.36 13.55 -9.00
C THR A 95 -5.42 12.78 -8.08
N ILE A 96 -4.44 12.06 -8.63
CA ILE A 96 -3.49 11.29 -7.82
C ILE A 96 -2.43 12.16 -7.13
N LEU A 97 -1.98 13.25 -7.76
CA LEU A 97 -1.05 14.19 -7.11
C LEU A 97 -1.66 14.87 -5.89
N LEU A 98 -2.97 15.11 -5.93
CA LEU A 98 -3.71 15.84 -4.91
C LEU A 98 -4.54 14.92 -4.00
N HIS A 99 -4.46 13.59 -4.13
CA HIS A 99 -5.38 12.66 -3.44
C HIS A 99 -5.40 12.81 -1.91
N ASP A 100 -4.26 13.14 -1.30
CA ASP A 100 -4.12 13.38 0.14
C ASP A 100 -4.33 14.84 0.54
N ASN A 101 -4.59 15.75 -0.41
CA ASN A 101 -4.55 17.20 -0.19
C ASN A 101 -5.52 17.64 0.93
N PHE A 102 -6.76 17.15 0.92
CA PHE A 102 -7.75 17.50 1.95
C PHE A 102 -7.51 16.81 3.29
N GLU A 103 -6.73 15.72 3.33
CA GLU A 103 -6.33 15.06 4.58
C GLU A 103 -5.14 15.76 5.24
N ASP A 104 -4.10 16.06 4.44
CA ASP A 104 -2.80 16.51 4.91
C ASP A 104 -2.68 18.05 5.05
N ILE A 105 -3.37 18.80 4.19
CA ILE A 105 -3.17 20.24 4.03
C ILE A 105 -4.40 20.95 4.56
N LYS A 106 -4.34 21.33 5.85
CA LYS A 106 -5.44 21.96 6.57
C LYS A 106 -5.05 23.37 7.02
N PRO A 107 -5.98 24.34 7.08
CA PRO A 107 -5.69 25.71 7.49
C PRO A 107 -4.90 25.79 8.81
N ARG A 108 -5.28 24.96 9.79
CA ARG A 108 -4.65 24.88 11.11
C ARG A 108 -3.16 24.49 11.11
N HIS A 109 -2.63 23.97 10.00
CA HIS A 109 -1.21 23.61 9.88
C HIS A 109 -0.33 24.80 9.45
N PHE A 110 -0.92 25.96 9.14
CA PHE A 110 -0.21 27.10 8.58
C PHE A 110 -0.61 28.42 9.25
N GLU A 111 0.29 29.40 9.21
CA GLU A 111 -0.07 30.79 9.48
C GLU A 111 -1.11 31.28 8.46
N ILE A 112 -2.07 32.09 8.89
CA ILE A 112 -3.19 32.58 8.07
C ILE A 112 -2.71 33.17 6.73
N LYS A 113 -1.65 34.00 6.75
CA LYS A 113 -1.08 34.63 5.55
C LYS A 113 -0.54 33.60 4.55
N ASN A 114 0.06 32.51 5.04
CA ASN A 114 0.59 31.45 4.18
C ASN A 114 -0.54 30.57 3.66
N TRP A 115 -1.54 30.26 4.50
CA TRP A 115 -2.75 29.55 4.10
C TRP A 115 -3.46 30.26 2.94
N LEU A 116 -3.74 31.56 3.06
CA LEU A 116 -4.40 32.34 2.01
C LEU A 116 -3.63 32.31 0.68
N LYS A 117 -2.29 32.31 0.73
CA LYS A 117 -1.45 32.19 -0.47
C LYS A 117 -1.53 30.79 -1.09
N PHE A 118 -1.60 29.75 -0.29
CA PHE A 118 -1.72 28.38 -0.77
C PHE A 118 -3.11 28.12 -1.35
N ASP A 119 -4.15 28.58 -0.67
CA ASP A 119 -5.53 28.52 -1.17
C ASP A 119 -5.67 29.27 -2.49
N ALA A 120 -5.16 30.51 -2.59
CA ALA A 120 -5.15 31.25 -3.85
C ALA A 120 -4.43 30.52 -4.99
N LYS A 121 -3.32 29.82 -4.71
CA LYS A 121 -2.62 29.00 -5.71
C LYS A 121 -3.44 27.78 -6.13
N PHE A 122 -4.09 27.12 -5.18
CA PHE A 122 -4.99 26.01 -5.44
C PHE A 122 -6.13 26.45 -6.38
N GLN A 123 -6.79 27.55 -6.05
CA GLN A 123 -7.84 28.14 -6.88
C GLN A 123 -7.34 28.57 -8.27
N ASN A 124 -6.10 29.05 -8.38
CA ASN A 124 -5.55 29.49 -9.66
C ASN A 124 -5.38 28.34 -10.65
N PHE A 125 -4.78 27.21 -10.26
CA PHE A 125 -4.63 26.09 -11.21
C PHE A 125 -5.96 25.39 -11.51
N LEU A 126 -6.93 25.44 -10.58
CA LEU A 126 -8.29 24.97 -10.88
C LEU A 126 -8.91 25.79 -12.01
N LYS A 127 -8.79 27.12 -11.99
CA LYS A 127 -9.28 27.99 -13.07
C LYS A 127 -8.57 27.79 -14.41
N MET A 128 -7.42 27.11 -14.43
CA MET A 128 -6.69 26.79 -15.66
C MET A 128 -7.21 25.53 -16.37
N ILE A 129 -8.04 24.72 -15.72
CA ILE A 129 -8.68 23.55 -16.33
C ILE A 129 -10.16 23.83 -16.64
N PRO A 130 -10.78 23.12 -17.60
CA PRO A 130 -12.20 23.28 -17.92
C PRO A 130 -13.10 23.13 -16.68
N GLU A 131 -14.22 23.88 -16.60
CA GLU A 131 -15.13 23.86 -15.44
C GLU A 131 -15.65 22.45 -15.12
N THR A 132 -15.89 21.64 -16.14
CA THR A 132 -16.28 20.22 -15.99
C THR A 132 -15.20 19.42 -15.26
N ASP A 133 -13.93 19.63 -15.64
CA ASP A 133 -12.79 18.93 -15.04
C ASP A 133 -12.52 19.43 -13.62
N GLN A 134 -12.77 20.71 -13.33
CA GLN A 134 -12.73 21.24 -11.96
C GLN A 134 -13.71 20.49 -11.07
N TRP A 135 -14.97 20.36 -11.52
CA TRP A 135 -15.99 19.66 -10.76
C TRP A 135 -15.60 18.20 -10.51
N PHE A 136 -15.18 17.47 -11.55
CA PHE A 136 -14.72 16.09 -11.41
C PHE A 136 -13.49 15.96 -10.48
N LEU A 137 -12.53 16.88 -10.56
CA LEU A 137 -11.36 16.85 -9.69
C LEU A 137 -11.78 16.99 -8.23
N ILE A 138 -12.62 17.97 -7.90
CA ILE A 138 -13.08 18.20 -6.52
C ILE A 138 -13.87 17.00 -5.98
N GLU A 139 -14.79 16.44 -6.77
CA GLU A 139 -15.54 15.24 -6.39
C GLU A 139 -14.62 14.04 -6.13
N ARG A 140 -13.69 13.77 -7.05
CA ARG A 140 -12.73 12.66 -6.89
C ARG A 140 -11.87 12.83 -5.64
N LEU A 141 -11.38 14.04 -5.37
CA LEU A 141 -10.61 14.34 -4.15
C LEU A 141 -11.43 14.18 -2.88
N SER A 142 -12.71 14.58 -2.90
CA SER A 142 -13.66 14.37 -1.80
C SER A 142 -13.90 12.88 -1.53
N TRP A 143 -14.09 12.07 -2.58
CA TRP A 143 -14.26 10.63 -2.44
C TRP A 143 -13.00 9.91 -1.98
N LEU A 144 -11.82 10.40 -2.38
CA LEU A 144 -10.52 9.91 -1.94
C LEU A 144 -10.16 10.32 -0.52
N THR A 145 -10.88 11.26 0.09
CA THR A 145 -10.64 11.75 1.44
C THR A 145 -11.50 10.99 2.46
N LYS A 146 -10.86 10.40 3.46
CA LYS A 146 -11.53 9.80 4.62
C LYS A 146 -11.96 10.88 5.60
N THR A 147 -13.23 10.86 6.00
CA THR A 147 -13.71 11.82 7.00
C THR A 147 -13.28 11.42 8.42
N PRO A 148 -13.18 12.36 9.39
CA PRO A 148 -12.66 12.06 10.73
C PRO A 148 -13.39 10.95 11.50
N ASN A 149 -14.72 10.86 11.34
CA ASN A 149 -15.58 9.92 12.08
C ASN A 149 -15.89 8.63 11.30
N GLU A 150 -15.39 8.52 10.08
CA GLU A 150 -15.64 7.38 9.21
C GLU A 150 -14.66 6.24 9.52
N THR A 151 -15.12 4.99 9.46
CA THR A 151 -14.23 3.83 9.57
C THR A 151 -13.44 3.65 8.27
N TYR A 152 -12.35 2.89 8.31
CA TYR A 152 -11.62 2.59 7.07
C TYR A 152 -12.51 1.85 6.06
N TYR A 153 -13.35 0.93 6.53
CA TYR A 153 -14.27 0.14 5.72
C TYR A 153 -15.33 0.98 5.02
N HIS A 154 -15.99 1.86 5.76
CA HIS A 154 -17.03 2.73 5.21
C HIS A 154 -16.44 3.70 4.18
N TYR A 155 -15.25 4.24 4.46
CA TYR A 155 -14.51 5.07 3.50
C TYR A 155 -14.23 4.34 2.19
N ILE A 156 -13.67 3.12 2.25
CA ILE A 156 -13.40 2.35 1.04
C ILE A 156 -14.71 2.00 0.32
N GLY A 157 -15.75 1.59 1.06
CA GLY A 157 -17.07 1.31 0.51
C GLY A 157 -17.66 2.48 -0.27
N ARG A 158 -17.72 3.65 0.37
CA ARG A 158 -18.18 4.92 -0.22
C ARG A 158 -17.40 5.29 -1.47
N LEU A 159 -16.07 5.17 -1.43
CA LEU A 159 -15.21 5.42 -2.60
C LEU A 159 -15.56 4.46 -3.75
N LEU A 160 -15.68 3.16 -3.46
CA LEU A 160 -15.95 2.15 -4.48
C LEU A 160 -17.36 2.26 -5.07
N ASN A 161 -18.33 2.82 -4.33
CA ASN A 161 -19.66 3.11 -4.86
C ASN A 161 -19.64 4.13 -6.01
N GLN A 162 -18.56 4.94 -6.12
CA GLN A 162 -18.38 5.92 -7.19
C GLN A 162 -17.69 5.34 -8.43
N SER A 163 -17.20 4.10 -8.38
CA SER A 163 -16.45 3.46 -9.48
C SER A 163 -17.22 3.36 -10.80
N LYS A 164 -18.56 3.31 -10.77
CA LYS A 164 -19.39 3.31 -11.98
C LYS A 164 -19.35 4.64 -12.73
N ASN A 165 -19.26 5.74 -11.99
CA ASN A 165 -19.28 7.11 -12.55
C ASN A 165 -17.86 7.65 -12.79
N SER A 166 -16.91 7.23 -11.95
CA SER A 166 -15.50 7.60 -12.08
C SER A 166 -14.62 6.41 -11.70
N PRO A 167 -14.35 5.47 -12.63
CA PRO A 167 -13.50 4.30 -12.36
C PRO A 167 -12.06 4.70 -11.95
N GLU A 168 -11.63 5.91 -12.30
CA GLU A 168 -10.31 6.44 -12.00
C GLU A 168 -10.02 6.53 -10.51
N VAL A 169 -11.03 6.74 -9.66
CA VAL A 169 -10.80 6.77 -8.20
C VAL A 169 -10.31 5.43 -7.67
N VAL A 170 -10.71 4.31 -8.30
CA VAL A 170 -10.22 2.97 -7.96
C VAL A 170 -8.76 2.85 -8.37
N ARG A 171 -8.39 3.30 -9.58
CA ARG A 171 -6.99 3.32 -10.05
C ARG A 171 -6.10 4.13 -9.13
N VAL A 172 -6.54 5.34 -8.76
CA VAL A 172 -5.82 6.22 -7.83
C VAL A 172 -5.66 5.55 -6.47
N LYS A 173 -6.72 4.95 -5.92
CA LYS A 173 -6.64 4.29 -4.61
C LYS A 173 -5.71 3.07 -4.61
N LEU A 174 -5.73 2.30 -5.69
CA LEU A 174 -4.81 1.17 -5.86
C LEU A 174 -3.36 1.65 -5.98
N ALA A 175 -3.09 2.72 -6.72
CA ALA A 175 -1.74 3.29 -6.84
C ALA A 175 -1.23 3.86 -5.51
N ASP A 176 -2.08 4.59 -4.77
CA ASP A 176 -1.82 5.04 -3.38
C ASP A 176 -1.47 3.85 -2.48
N ARG A 177 -2.24 2.75 -2.54
CA ARG A 177 -1.94 1.55 -1.73
C ARG A 177 -0.69 0.81 -2.17
N LEU A 178 -0.39 0.78 -3.46
CA LEU A 178 0.86 0.22 -3.96
C LEU A 178 2.06 1.02 -3.44
N ASP A 179 2.05 2.36 -3.53
CA ASP A 179 3.11 3.20 -2.97
C ASP A 179 3.29 2.94 -1.48
N ASN A 180 2.21 3.00 -0.67
CA ASN A 180 2.32 2.77 0.76
C ASN A 180 2.83 1.37 1.11
N THR A 181 2.56 0.36 0.28
CA THR A 181 3.06 -0.99 0.50
C THR A 181 4.57 -1.06 0.26
N LEU A 182 5.05 -0.40 -0.79
CA LEU A 182 6.47 -0.38 -1.15
C LEU A 182 7.27 0.60 -0.26
N ASP A 183 6.64 1.66 0.25
CA ASP A 183 7.21 2.67 1.15
C ASP A 183 7.34 2.16 2.60
N MET A 184 6.95 0.93 2.93
CA MET A 184 7.09 0.34 4.27
C MET A 184 8.54 0.05 4.68
N ARG A 185 9.47 0.10 3.74
CA ARG A 185 10.89 -0.19 3.93
C ARG A 185 11.77 0.93 3.40
N ILE A 186 12.83 1.21 4.15
CA ILE A 186 13.97 2.01 3.71
C ILE A 186 15.19 1.17 4.00
N GLU A 187 15.48 0.28 3.07
CA GLU A 187 16.60 -0.66 3.16
C GLU A 187 17.49 -0.43 1.94
N TYR A 188 18.80 -0.59 2.12
CA TYR A 188 19.76 -0.44 1.04
C TYR A 188 19.59 -1.54 -0.03
N GLN A 189 19.21 -2.74 0.41
CA GLN A 189 19.03 -3.91 -0.42
C GLN A 189 17.72 -4.61 -0.05
N ASP A 190 16.98 -5.09 -1.05
CA ASP A 190 15.80 -5.94 -0.80
C ASP A 190 16.25 -7.26 -0.14
N PRO A 191 15.69 -7.66 1.02
CA PRO A 191 15.98 -8.96 1.64
C PRO A 191 15.64 -10.17 0.78
N LEU A 192 14.80 -10.02 -0.25
CA LEU A 192 14.52 -11.05 -1.24
C LEU A 192 15.51 -11.06 -2.41
N GLN A 193 16.45 -10.13 -2.47
CA GLN A 193 17.39 -10.07 -3.57
C GLN A 193 18.32 -11.30 -3.54
N LYS A 194 18.23 -12.13 -4.59
CA LYS A 194 18.93 -13.41 -4.73
C LYS A 194 18.48 -14.48 -3.72
N VAL A 195 17.31 -14.31 -3.09
CA VAL A 195 16.74 -15.29 -2.17
C VAL A 195 15.45 -15.81 -2.78
N ASP A 196 15.39 -17.12 -3.04
CA ASP A 196 14.15 -17.78 -3.43
C ASP A 196 13.40 -18.24 -2.17
N PHE A 197 12.33 -17.51 -1.84
CA PHE A 197 11.48 -17.85 -0.71
C PHE A 197 10.86 -19.24 -0.83
N PHE A 198 10.38 -19.61 -2.03
CA PHE A 198 9.70 -20.88 -2.23
C PHE A 198 10.68 -22.04 -2.17
N GLU A 199 11.90 -21.86 -2.68
CA GLU A 199 12.98 -22.83 -2.49
C GLU A 199 13.27 -23.05 -1.00
N ILE A 200 13.38 -21.99 -0.20
CA ILE A 200 13.61 -22.09 1.25
C ILE A 200 12.49 -22.88 1.93
N ILE A 201 11.23 -22.57 1.62
CA ILE A 201 10.08 -23.31 2.17
C ILE A 201 10.12 -24.77 1.73
N PHE A 202 10.43 -25.04 0.46
CA PHE A 202 10.54 -26.40 -0.05
C PHE A 202 11.66 -27.18 0.66
N GLN A 203 12.85 -26.59 0.81
CA GLN A 203 13.94 -27.22 1.55
C GLN A 203 13.56 -27.47 3.01
N MET A 204 12.91 -26.51 3.68
CA MET A 204 12.41 -26.66 5.06
C MET A 204 11.42 -27.83 5.20
N LEU A 205 10.54 -28.01 4.22
CA LEU A 205 9.49 -29.03 4.25
C LEU A 205 9.94 -30.40 3.78
N PHE A 206 10.89 -30.50 2.85
CA PHE A 206 11.20 -31.76 2.16
C PHE A 206 12.64 -32.26 2.34
N SER A 207 13.58 -31.40 2.75
CA SER A 207 14.96 -31.81 2.99
C SER A 207 15.20 -32.17 4.45
N ASN A 208 15.91 -33.27 4.70
CA ASN A 208 16.40 -33.65 6.02
C ASN A 208 17.80 -33.06 6.33
N THR A 209 18.48 -32.51 5.33
CA THR A 209 19.82 -31.91 5.48
C THR A 209 19.77 -30.40 5.68
N PHE A 210 18.66 -29.75 5.33
CA PHE A 210 18.51 -28.31 5.48
C PHE A 210 18.51 -27.90 6.95
N LYS A 211 19.34 -26.92 7.31
CA LYS A 211 19.54 -26.47 8.70
C LYS A 211 18.81 -25.17 9.04
N GLY A 212 17.93 -24.72 8.15
CA GLY A 212 17.27 -23.43 8.24
C GLY A 212 17.94 -22.38 7.37
N TYR A 213 17.21 -21.29 7.12
CA TYR A 213 17.71 -20.17 6.32
C TYR A 213 18.74 -19.37 7.12
N GLN A 214 19.91 -19.15 6.53
CA GLN A 214 20.98 -18.33 7.10
C GLN A 214 21.24 -17.15 6.17
N PRO A 215 20.85 -15.92 6.55
CA PRO A 215 21.13 -14.73 5.76
C PRO A 215 22.63 -14.44 5.71
N ASP A 216 23.15 -14.06 4.54
CA ASP A 216 24.55 -13.62 4.38
C ASP A 216 24.83 -12.27 5.06
N ILE A 217 23.78 -11.51 5.36
CA ILE A 217 23.86 -10.18 5.96
C ILE A 217 23.57 -10.22 7.47
N PRO A 218 24.28 -9.44 8.30
CA PRO A 218 23.99 -9.33 9.73
C PRO A 218 22.56 -8.86 10.02
N HIS A 219 22.06 -9.16 11.22
CA HIS A 219 20.74 -8.69 11.66
C HIS A 219 20.67 -7.15 11.54
N PRO A 220 19.74 -6.59 10.75
CA PRO A 220 19.65 -5.14 10.59
C PRO A 220 19.19 -4.46 11.89
N PRO A 221 19.52 -3.18 12.12
CA PRO A 221 19.01 -2.46 13.28
C PRO A 221 17.47 -2.39 13.29
N PRO A 222 16.84 -2.19 14.45
CA PRO A 222 15.39 -2.07 14.56
C PRO A 222 14.83 -1.00 13.60
N ALA A 223 13.88 -1.39 12.76
CA ALA A 223 13.20 -0.48 11.85
C ALA A 223 12.09 0.31 12.55
N LEU A 224 11.83 1.53 12.09
CA LEU A 224 10.73 2.39 12.54
C LEU A 224 9.33 1.77 12.31
N LEU A 225 9.22 0.89 11.31
CA LEU A 225 8.08 -0.01 11.09
C LEU A 225 8.54 -1.45 11.29
N ASN A 226 8.06 -2.09 12.35
CA ASN A 226 8.38 -3.49 12.62
C ASN A 226 7.48 -4.44 11.81
N GLY A 227 7.77 -5.74 11.83
CA GLY A 227 7.02 -6.73 11.03
C GLY A 227 5.52 -6.76 11.33
N ALA A 228 5.09 -6.59 12.59
CA ALA A 228 3.66 -6.59 12.93
C ALA A 228 2.92 -5.36 12.35
N GLN A 229 3.56 -4.18 12.38
CA GLN A 229 3.01 -2.97 11.76
C GLN A 229 2.93 -3.10 10.22
N ARG A 230 3.83 -3.85 9.61
CA ARG A 230 3.80 -4.17 8.18
C ARG A 230 2.68 -5.17 7.85
N LEU A 231 2.50 -6.23 8.65
CA LEU A 231 1.35 -7.14 8.55
C LEU A 231 0.01 -6.39 8.67
N TYR A 232 -0.07 -5.37 9.52
CA TYR A 232 -1.26 -4.51 9.60
C TYR A 232 -1.55 -3.74 8.30
N GLN A 233 -0.53 -3.32 7.54
CA GLN A 233 -0.78 -2.75 6.21
C GLN A 233 -1.27 -3.80 5.22
N LEU A 234 -0.78 -5.04 5.32
CA LEU A 234 -1.25 -6.16 4.49
C LEU A 234 -2.73 -6.51 4.78
N PHE A 235 -3.15 -6.40 6.04
CA PHE A 235 -4.56 -6.46 6.41
C PHE A 235 -5.39 -5.38 5.67
N LYS A 236 -4.95 -4.12 5.69
CA LYS A 236 -5.65 -3.03 4.98
C LYS A 236 -5.72 -3.26 3.47
N ASN A 237 -4.70 -3.87 2.87
CA ASN A 237 -4.70 -4.26 1.47
C ASN A 237 -5.71 -5.38 1.21
N THR A 238 -5.75 -6.40 2.08
CA THR A 238 -6.73 -7.50 2.00
C THR A 238 -8.16 -6.99 2.04
N VAL A 239 -8.44 -6.03 2.93
CA VAL A 239 -9.75 -5.35 3.02
C VAL A 239 -10.10 -4.63 1.72
N LEU A 240 -9.20 -3.77 1.22
CA LEU A 240 -9.43 -3.04 -0.03
C LEU A 240 -9.69 -3.98 -1.20
N MET A 241 -8.84 -4.99 -1.36
CA MET A 241 -8.89 -5.91 -2.50
C MET A 241 -10.15 -6.78 -2.45
N SER A 242 -10.57 -7.21 -1.26
CA SER A 242 -11.84 -7.92 -1.06
C SER A 242 -13.03 -7.05 -1.45
N LEU A 243 -13.08 -5.80 -0.99
CA LEU A 243 -14.18 -4.88 -1.31
C LEU A 243 -14.25 -4.53 -2.80
N ILE A 244 -13.09 -4.37 -3.48
CA ILE A 244 -13.04 -4.15 -4.94
C ILE A 244 -13.69 -5.33 -5.68
N ARG A 245 -13.36 -6.57 -5.28
CA ARG A 245 -13.88 -7.79 -5.89
C ARG A 245 -15.37 -7.96 -5.63
N GLN A 246 -15.80 -7.83 -4.36
CA GLN A 246 -17.22 -7.92 -3.98
C GLN A 246 -18.11 -6.93 -4.74
N LYS A 247 -17.64 -5.70 -4.93
CA LYS A 247 -18.39 -4.65 -5.64
C LYS A 247 -18.22 -4.67 -7.15
N ASN A 248 -17.36 -5.55 -7.67
CA ASN A 248 -16.96 -5.57 -9.08
C ASN A 248 -16.47 -4.19 -9.57
N ALA A 249 -15.79 -3.43 -8.70
CA ALA A 249 -15.48 -2.01 -8.89
C ALA A 249 -14.36 -1.74 -9.91
N ALA A 250 -13.60 -2.77 -10.28
CA ALA A 250 -12.55 -2.71 -11.30
C ALA A 250 -12.91 -3.52 -12.57
N HIS A 251 -14.18 -3.87 -12.74
CA HIS A 251 -14.63 -4.68 -13.87
C HIS A 251 -14.41 -3.96 -15.21
N GLY A 252 -13.79 -4.65 -16.16
CA GLY A 252 -13.49 -4.08 -17.49
C GLY A 252 -12.41 -2.98 -17.47
N ASP A 253 -11.84 -2.63 -16.31
CA ASP A 253 -10.81 -1.61 -16.19
C ASP A 253 -9.42 -2.26 -16.18
N GLN A 254 -8.77 -2.32 -17.34
CA GLN A 254 -7.46 -2.97 -17.48
C GLN A 254 -6.38 -2.32 -16.61
N GLU A 255 -6.37 -1.00 -16.48
CA GLU A 255 -5.36 -0.27 -15.70
C GLU A 255 -5.52 -0.58 -14.20
N ALA A 256 -6.75 -0.56 -13.69
CA ALA A 256 -7.04 -0.95 -12.32
C ALA A 256 -6.62 -2.41 -12.06
N ASN A 257 -6.91 -3.32 -12.99
CA ASN A 257 -6.53 -4.73 -12.85
C ASN A 257 -5.00 -4.95 -12.82
N ILE A 258 -4.23 -4.20 -13.62
CA ILE A 258 -2.76 -4.27 -13.57
C ILE A 258 -2.25 -3.81 -12.20
N ILE A 259 -2.73 -2.68 -11.67
CA ILE A 259 -2.28 -2.17 -10.35
C ILE A 259 -2.75 -3.10 -9.23
N PHE A 260 -3.95 -3.67 -9.32
CA PHE A 260 -4.45 -4.68 -8.38
C PHE A 260 -3.49 -5.88 -8.30
N GLN A 261 -3.05 -6.40 -9.45
CA GLN A 261 -2.07 -7.49 -9.51
C GLN A 261 -0.70 -7.08 -8.93
N TYR A 262 -0.26 -5.85 -9.20
CA TYR A 262 0.96 -5.31 -8.58
C TYR A 262 0.84 -5.16 -7.06
N LEU A 263 -0.31 -4.73 -6.55
CA LEU A 263 -0.56 -4.63 -5.12
C LEU A 263 -0.56 -6.02 -4.46
N ALA A 264 -1.20 -7.02 -5.06
CA ALA A 264 -1.15 -8.41 -4.57
C ALA A 264 0.29 -8.91 -4.49
N ARG A 265 1.06 -8.76 -5.58
CA ARG A 265 2.46 -9.23 -5.64
C ARG A 265 3.36 -8.49 -4.66
N ALA A 266 3.24 -7.17 -4.54
CA ALA A 266 4.00 -6.38 -3.57
C ALA A 266 3.68 -6.80 -2.13
N SER A 267 2.40 -7.03 -1.84
CA SER A 267 1.92 -7.47 -0.52
C SER A 267 2.39 -8.88 -0.17
N MET A 268 2.32 -9.81 -1.11
CA MET A 268 2.86 -11.17 -0.99
C MET A 268 4.36 -11.13 -0.68
N ARG A 269 5.14 -10.36 -1.45
CA ARG A 269 6.59 -10.25 -1.24
C ARG A 269 6.92 -9.60 0.10
N GLU A 270 6.12 -8.66 0.56
CA GLU A 270 6.34 -8.10 1.89
C GLU A 270 6.10 -9.13 3.00
N ALA A 271 5.06 -9.97 2.88
CA ALA A 271 4.86 -11.08 3.80
C ALA A 271 6.03 -12.09 3.76
N GLN A 272 6.56 -12.40 2.57
CA GLN A 272 7.77 -13.24 2.42
C GLN A 272 8.98 -12.63 3.13
N ARG A 273 9.22 -11.32 3.00
CA ARG A 273 10.32 -10.63 3.71
C ARG A 273 10.16 -10.70 5.22
N ILE A 274 8.94 -10.60 5.73
CA ILE A 274 8.67 -10.69 7.18
C ILE A 274 8.98 -12.11 7.66
N ALA A 275 8.50 -13.14 6.96
CA ALA A 275 8.77 -14.54 7.30
C ALA A 275 10.28 -14.85 7.26
N LEU A 276 10.98 -14.49 6.18
CA LEU A 276 12.44 -14.72 6.05
C LEU A 276 13.24 -14.00 7.13
N HIS A 277 12.86 -12.78 7.49
CA HIS A 277 13.52 -12.06 8.57
C HIS A 277 13.40 -12.83 9.88
N ILE A 278 12.25 -13.45 10.16
CA ILE A 278 12.07 -14.25 11.37
C ILE A 278 12.89 -15.54 11.29
N PHE A 279 12.83 -16.27 10.16
CA PHE A 279 13.61 -17.50 9.96
C PHE A 279 15.12 -17.27 10.11
N GLY A 280 15.61 -16.16 9.55
CA GLY A 280 17.03 -15.88 9.50
C GLY A 280 17.62 -15.34 10.79
N TYR A 281 16.81 -14.74 11.67
CA TYR A 281 17.32 -13.92 12.77
C TYR A 281 16.64 -14.11 14.13
N HIS A 282 15.47 -14.74 14.19
CA HIS A 282 14.69 -14.85 15.43
C HIS A 282 14.28 -16.28 15.76
N GLU A 283 14.07 -17.13 14.76
CA GLU A 283 13.70 -18.53 14.91
C GLU A 283 14.66 -19.42 14.12
N HIS A 284 15.75 -19.83 14.77
CA HIS A 284 16.81 -20.63 14.15
C HIS A 284 16.52 -22.14 14.20
N ASP A 285 15.49 -22.57 14.93
CA ASP A 285 15.09 -23.98 14.96
C ASP A 285 14.28 -24.31 13.69
N ALA A 286 14.96 -24.99 12.75
CA ALA A 286 14.37 -25.46 11.52
C ALA A 286 13.21 -26.45 11.76
N SER A 287 13.27 -27.29 12.79
CA SER A 287 12.21 -28.26 13.09
C SER A 287 10.94 -27.55 13.58
N LYS A 288 11.11 -26.55 14.46
CA LYS A 288 10.00 -25.72 14.92
C LYS A 288 9.40 -24.90 13.78
N THR A 289 10.23 -24.30 12.93
CA THR A 289 9.76 -23.57 11.75
C THR A 289 9.00 -24.47 10.79
N ARG A 290 9.49 -25.69 10.54
CA ARG A 290 8.81 -26.70 9.72
C ARG A 290 7.44 -27.05 10.28
N GLN A 291 7.32 -27.24 11.60
CA GLN A 291 6.03 -27.52 12.24
C GLN A 291 5.04 -26.36 12.04
N LEU A 292 5.48 -25.12 12.26
CA LEU A 292 4.63 -23.94 12.04
C LEU A 292 4.13 -23.84 10.60
N LEU A 293 4.99 -24.16 9.62
CA LEU A 293 4.61 -24.20 8.21
C LEU A 293 3.56 -25.28 7.92
N ILE A 294 3.71 -26.48 8.47
CA ILE A 294 2.75 -27.58 8.33
C ILE A 294 1.40 -27.18 8.95
N ASP A 295 1.41 -26.61 10.16
CA ASP A 295 0.20 -26.17 10.85
C ASP A 295 -0.54 -25.09 10.04
N THR A 296 0.19 -24.11 9.51
CA THR A 296 -0.40 -23.08 8.66
C THR A 296 -0.90 -23.64 7.33
N MET A 297 -0.18 -24.59 6.72
CA MET A 297 -0.64 -25.27 5.50
C MET A 297 -1.97 -25.98 5.74
N ASN A 298 -2.09 -26.74 6.83
CA ASN A 298 -3.33 -27.43 7.20
C ASN A 298 -4.48 -26.43 7.43
N TYR A 299 -4.21 -25.33 8.14
CA TYR A 299 -5.19 -24.27 8.38
C TYR A 299 -5.72 -23.66 7.08
N VAL A 300 -4.81 -23.31 6.17
CA VAL A 300 -5.15 -22.70 4.88
C VAL A 300 -5.91 -23.69 4.00
N GLN A 301 -5.49 -24.95 3.92
CA GLN A 301 -6.18 -25.98 3.14
C GLN A 301 -7.58 -26.29 3.66
N ALA A 302 -7.82 -26.12 4.96
CA ALA A 302 -9.14 -26.22 5.57
C ALA A 302 -10.04 -25.00 5.32
N GLY A 303 -9.59 -24.02 4.52
CA GLY A 303 -10.33 -22.80 4.18
C GLY A 303 -10.23 -21.69 5.24
N GLY A 304 -9.25 -21.75 6.16
CA GLY A 304 -9.11 -20.79 7.25
C GLY A 304 -8.89 -19.33 6.80
N ILE A 305 -8.41 -19.12 5.56
CA ILE A 305 -8.21 -17.79 4.97
C ILE A 305 -9.35 -17.32 4.06
N ASP A 306 -10.38 -18.15 3.84
CA ASP A 306 -11.46 -17.83 2.90
C ASP A 306 -12.52 -16.91 3.54
N SER A 307 -12.52 -16.81 4.87
CA SER A 307 -13.47 -16.02 5.64
C SER A 307 -12.82 -15.46 6.91
N ILE A 308 -13.35 -14.37 7.43
CA ILE A 308 -13.07 -13.95 8.80
C ILE A 308 -13.58 -15.02 9.76
N THR A 309 -12.73 -15.45 10.68
CA THR A 309 -13.03 -16.46 11.69
C THR A 309 -13.14 -15.84 13.09
N PRO A 310 -13.96 -16.41 13.99
CA PRO A 310 -14.01 -15.99 15.39
C PRO A 310 -12.75 -16.47 16.13
N PRO A 311 -12.33 -15.83 17.23
CA PRO A 311 -11.19 -16.32 18.00
C PRO A 311 -11.47 -17.70 18.61
N ILE A 312 -10.58 -18.67 18.35
CA ILE A 312 -10.67 -20.04 18.89
C ILE A 312 -9.33 -20.38 19.56
N PRO A 313 -9.31 -20.84 20.84
CA PRO A 313 -8.08 -21.12 21.57
C PRO A 313 -7.12 -22.10 20.89
N GLU A 314 -7.67 -23.12 20.22
CA GLU A 314 -6.93 -24.20 19.58
C GLU A 314 -6.32 -23.78 18.23
N GLN A 315 -6.79 -22.69 17.62
CA GLN A 315 -6.32 -22.18 16.34
C GLN A 315 -5.93 -20.71 16.44
N ARG A 316 -4.64 -20.44 16.61
CA ARG A 316 -4.12 -19.10 16.92
C ARG A 316 -4.28 -18.08 15.78
N LEU A 317 -4.44 -18.54 14.54
CA LEU A 317 -4.76 -17.67 13.41
C LEU A 317 -6.22 -17.20 13.42
N ASP A 318 -7.10 -17.98 14.06
CA ASP A 318 -8.51 -17.65 14.13
C ASP A 318 -8.76 -16.43 15.01
N GLY A 319 -9.61 -15.52 14.52
CA GLY A 319 -9.87 -14.24 15.18
C GLY A 319 -8.74 -13.21 15.08
N LEU A 320 -7.62 -13.47 14.41
CA LEU A 320 -6.51 -12.50 14.32
C LEU A 320 -6.93 -11.18 13.67
N PHE A 321 -7.73 -11.24 12.59
CA PHE A 321 -8.23 -10.05 11.90
C PHE A 321 -9.07 -9.17 12.84
N VAL A 322 -9.94 -9.78 13.63
CA VAL A 322 -10.85 -9.07 14.56
C VAL A 322 -10.12 -8.59 15.81
N SER A 323 -9.35 -9.47 16.45
CA SER A 323 -8.74 -9.23 17.77
C SER A 323 -7.48 -8.37 17.74
N THR A 324 -6.79 -8.32 16.58
CA THR A 324 -5.50 -7.64 16.45
C THR A 324 -5.57 -6.48 15.46
N PHE A 325 -6.11 -6.70 14.25
CA PHE A 325 -6.04 -5.70 13.19
C PHE A 325 -7.23 -4.73 13.16
N ASP A 326 -8.43 -5.18 13.53
CA ASP A 326 -9.65 -4.36 13.51
C ASP A 326 -9.84 -3.44 14.74
N GLU A 327 -8.85 -3.36 15.63
CA GLU A 327 -8.95 -2.48 16.79
C GLU A 327 -9.05 -1.01 16.38
N ILE A 328 -10.17 -0.37 16.70
CA ILE A 328 -10.51 1.01 16.34
C ILE A 328 -9.58 1.99 17.08
N LYS A 329 -9.36 1.77 18.38
CA LYS A 329 -8.56 2.66 19.22
C LYS A 329 -7.09 2.47 18.90
N ARG A 330 -6.47 3.54 18.37
CA ARG A 330 -5.06 3.53 17.94
C ARG A 330 -4.10 2.98 19.00
N ASN A 331 -4.22 3.42 20.25
CA ASN A 331 -3.30 3.00 21.33
C ASN A 331 -3.43 1.51 21.64
N LEU A 332 -4.67 0.99 21.67
CA LEU A 332 -4.93 -0.43 21.91
C LEU A 332 -4.45 -1.27 20.72
N ARG A 333 -4.65 -0.78 19.50
CA ARG A 333 -4.10 -1.42 18.30
C ARG A 333 -2.58 -1.46 18.32
N GLU A 334 -1.91 -0.38 18.73
CA GLU A 334 -0.45 -0.35 18.85
C GLU A 334 0.04 -1.36 19.90
N GLN A 335 -0.68 -1.52 21.02
CA GLN A 335 -0.42 -2.57 22.00
C GLN A 335 -0.59 -3.97 21.38
N LYS A 336 -1.70 -4.24 20.70
CA LYS A 336 -1.96 -5.54 20.05
C LYS A 336 -0.92 -5.90 19.00
N LEU A 337 -0.46 -4.92 18.23
CA LEU A 337 0.63 -5.12 17.28
C LEU A 337 1.97 -5.37 17.99
N SER A 338 2.19 -4.82 19.18
CA SER A 338 3.37 -5.13 20.00
C SER A 338 3.32 -6.54 20.57
N GLU A 339 2.14 -6.99 21.03
CA GLU A 339 1.88 -8.37 21.45
C GLU A 339 2.19 -9.34 20.30
N LEU A 340 1.62 -9.10 19.11
CA LEU A 340 1.92 -9.87 17.90
C LEU A 340 3.42 -9.83 17.54
N TYR A 341 4.07 -8.67 17.64
CA TYR A 341 5.49 -8.54 17.30
C TYR A 341 6.40 -9.38 18.21
N SER A 342 5.99 -9.59 19.46
CA SER A 342 6.72 -10.39 20.45
C SER A 342 6.54 -11.88 20.20
N ASP A 343 5.45 -12.27 19.53
CA ASP A 343 5.08 -13.64 19.20
C ASP A 343 5.58 -14.07 17.81
N LYS A 344 6.89 -14.36 17.71
CA LYS A 344 7.51 -14.77 16.44
C LYS A 344 6.87 -15.98 15.77
N PRO A 345 6.47 -17.03 16.50
CA PRO A 345 5.73 -18.14 15.90
C PRO A 345 4.42 -17.70 15.23
N LEU A 346 3.60 -16.89 15.90
CA LEU A 346 2.36 -16.39 15.31
C LEU A 346 2.62 -15.45 14.13
N MET A 347 3.68 -14.63 14.18
CA MET A 347 4.07 -13.82 13.04
C MET A 347 4.47 -14.65 11.81
N ILE A 348 5.14 -15.79 11.98
CA ILE A 348 5.45 -16.72 10.88
C ILE A 348 4.15 -17.21 10.24
N GLN A 349 3.26 -17.77 11.06
CA GLN A 349 1.98 -18.32 10.60
C GLN A 349 1.14 -17.24 9.90
N THR A 350 1.08 -16.04 10.48
CA THR A 350 0.36 -14.89 9.91
C THR A 350 0.95 -14.45 8.57
N SER A 351 2.27 -14.38 8.47
CA SER A 351 2.96 -14.00 7.22
C SER A 351 2.68 -15.02 6.13
N VAL A 352 2.74 -16.31 6.45
CA VAL A 352 2.43 -17.40 5.49
C VAL A 352 0.96 -17.37 5.08
N ALA A 353 0.03 -17.15 6.01
CA ALA A 353 -1.38 -16.97 5.68
C ALA A 353 -1.60 -15.78 4.71
N PHE A 354 -0.95 -14.62 4.94
CA PHE A 354 -1.01 -13.50 4.01
C PHE A 354 -0.41 -13.83 2.64
N ILE A 355 0.69 -14.58 2.57
CA ILE A 355 1.25 -15.04 1.28
C ILE A 355 0.17 -15.80 0.50
N VAL A 356 -0.55 -16.72 1.15
CA VAL A 356 -1.59 -17.47 0.46
C VAL A 356 -2.79 -16.59 0.10
N ILE A 357 -3.25 -15.70 0.98
CA ILE A 357 -4.31 -14.73 0.66
C ILE A 357 -3.99 -13.94 -0.62
N PHE A 358 -2.77 -13.41 -0.74
CA PHE A 358 -2.38 -12.64 -1.93
C PHE A 358 -2.15 -13.52 -3.16
N LEU A 359 -1.70 -14.77 -2.99
CA LEU A 359 -1.71 -15.75 -4.08
C LEU A 359 -3.12 -16.05 -4.56
N SER A 360 -4.10 -16.19 -3.66
CA SER A 360 -5.51 -16.40 -4.03
C SER A 360 -6.06 -15.22 -4.83
N PHE A 361 -5.76 -13.97 -4.44
CA PHE A 361 -6.11 -12.79 -5.25
C PHE A 361 -5.47 -12.77 -6.65
N ILE A 362 -4.28 -13.37 -6.80
CA ILE A 362 -3.58 -13.48 -8.10
C ILE A 362 -4.21 -14.59 -8.94
N ASN A 363 -4.49 -15.74 -8.34
CA ASN A 363 -4.86 -16.98 -9.03
C ASN A 363 -6.37 -17.08 -9.32
N ASP A 364 -7.22 -16.48 -8.49
CA ASP A 364 -8.67 -16.52 -8.64
C ASP A 364 -9.26 -15.11 -8.76
N PRO A 365 -9.83 -14.73 -9.92
CA PRO A 365 -10.45 -13.42 -10.11
C PRO A 365 -11.73 -13.21 -9.28
N ASN A 366 -12.29 -14.25 -8.68
CA ASN A 366 -13.47 -14.18 -7.82
C ASN A 366 -13.13 -14.24 -6.34
N TYR A 367 -11.87 -14.46 -5.98
CA TYR A 367 -11.47 -14.56 -4.58
C TYR A 367 -11.61 -13.21 -3.86
N TYR A 368 -12.24 -13.27 -2.70
CA TYR A 368 -12.23 -12.26 -1.67
C TYR A 368 -12.41 -12.95 -0.32
N VAL A 369 -11.96 -12.31 0.76
CA VAL A 369 -12.15 -12.86 2.10
C VAL A 369 -13.59 -12.56 2.55
N LYS A 370 -14.39 -13.60 2.79
CA LYS A 370 -15.78 -13.47 3.30
C LYS A 370 -15.79 -12.89 4.70
N GLY A 371 -16.87 -12.23 5.11
CA GLY A 371 -16.93 -11.48 6.37
C GLY A 371 -16.29 -10.10 6.36
N ILE A 372 -15.62 -9.68 5.27
CA ILE A 372 -15.22 -8.28 5.05
C ILE A 372 -16.36 -7.54 4.36
N SER A 373 -16.81 -6.40 4.91
CA SER A 373 -17.81 -5.53 4.30
C SER A 373 -17.54 -4.04 4.60
N GLU A 374 -18.39 -3.14 4.12
CA GLU A 374 -18.30 -1.70 4.44
C GLU A 374 -18.56 -1.40 5.93
N GLU A 375 -19.21 -2.33 6.64
CA GLU A 375 -19.51 -2.19 8.07
C GLU A 375 -18.34 -2.60 8.96
N GLY A 376 -17.36 -3.34 8.44
CA GLY A 376 -16.24 -3.87 9.21
C GLY A 376 -15.82 -5.27 8.78
N VAL A 377 -15.04 -5.91 9.65
CA VAL A 377 -14.76 -7.35 9.55
C VAL A 377 -15.56 -8.09 10.60
N LYS A 378 -16.37 -9.06 10.18
CA LYS A 378 -17.21 -9.86 11.08
C LYS A 378 -17.00 -11.34 10.77
N PRO A 379 -16.85 -12.20 11.77
CA PRO A 379 -16.82 -13.64 11.54
C PRO A 379 -18.06 -14.11 10.78
N GLU A 380 -17.86 -14.97 9.79
CA GLU A 380 -18.98 -15.69 9.18
C GLU A 380 -19.49 -16.72 10.20
N THR A 381 -20.78 -16.69 10.49
CA THR A 381 -21.43 -17.80 11.22
C THR A 381 -21.45 -19.01 10.30
N LYS A 382 -20.68 -20.04 10.63
CA LYS A 382 -20.73 -21.34 9.95
C LYS A 382 -22.05 -22.04 10.18
#